data_AF-A0A845MDA4-F1
#
_entry.id   AF-A0A845MDA4-F1
#
_cell.length_a   1.000
_cell.length_b   1.000
_cell.length_c   1.000
_cell.angle_alpha   90.00
_cell.angle_beta   90.00
_cell.angle_gamma   90.00
#
_symmetry.space_group_name_H-M   'P 1'
#
loop_
_entity.id
_entity.type
_entity.pdbx_description
1 polymer ?
#
loop_
_entity_poly.entity_id
_entity_poly.type
_entity_poly.pdbx_seq_one_letter_code
_entity_poly.pdbx_strand_id
1 'polypeptide(L)'
;MSLPTDVSDDFREKYIDLASPRLGAEVTYATDDFFADKSRLIDPAEPVFIADKYDDNGKWMDGWESRRKRGEGYDFCVVRLGLPGIIRGVDIDTSHFTGNYPPAASIDACLVDGEPDDTTVWTEILPSVSLKGDSHHLHAISNAATWSHLRLNIYPDGGVARLRVYGEVQCHWARRDPDEIIDLAALVNGGRGIAASDQHYGSPSQILAPGRGVNMGDGWETRRRREPGNDWALIALGHPGAVSKIEVDTAHFKGNYPDRCSIQGALVTGGTEQSLVTQSMFWKTLLPEQKLSMDAIHHFEAEVQSIGPISHVRINIIPDGGISRLRLFGRIAR
;
A
#
# COMPACT_ATOMS: atom_id res chain seq x y z
N MET A 1 -18.79 -28.92 -15.93
CA MET A 1 -17.36 -28.78 -15.61
C MET A 1 -17.08 -27.29 -15.57
N SER A 2 -17.17 -26.70 -14.38
CA SER A 2 -16.73 -25.31 -14.17
C SER A 2 -15.20 -25.30 -14.28
N LEU A 3 -14.69 -24.46 -15.18
CA LEU A 3 -13.27 -24.13 -15.18
C LEU A 3 -12.91 -23.56 -13.79
N PRO A 4 -11.73 -23.89 -13.25
CA PRO A 4 -11.27 -23.24 -12.03
C PRO A 4 -11.17 -21.74 -12.33
N THR A 5 -11.85 -20.92 -11.52
CA THR A 5 -11.58 -19.49 -11.46
C THR A 5 -10.10 -19.30 -11.16
N ASP A 6 -9.46 -18.58 -12.07
CA ASP A 6 -8.06 -18.21 -12.09
C ASP A 6 -7.62 -17.64 -10.74
N VAL A 7 -6.31 -17.71 -10.47
CA VAL A 7 -5.67 -17.12 -9.29
C VAL A 7 -6.16 -15.69 -9.13
N SER A 8 -6.90 -15.43 -8.04
CA SER A 8 -7.62 -14.19 -7.76
C SER A 8 -6.80 -12.93 -8.13
N ASP A 9 -7.25 -12.18 -9.14
CA ASP A 9 -6.79 -10.85 -9.52
C ASP A 9 -7.23 -9.79 -8.48
N ASP A 10 -6.99 -10.06 -7.21
CA ASP A 10 -7.35 -9.16 -6.13
C ASP A 10 -6.33 -8.02 -6.06
N PHE A 11 -6.73 -6.83 -6.52
CA PHE A 11 -5.90 -5.64 -6.47
C PHE A 11 -5.46 -5.28 -5.04
N ARG A 12 -6.18 -5.75 -4.00
CA ARG A 12 -5.84 -5.49 -2.59
C ARG A 12 -4.55 -6.15 -2.15
N GLU A 13 -4.22 -7.29 -2.73
CA GLU A 13 -2.99 -8.02 -2.41
C GLU A 13 -1.79 -7.49 -3.20
N LYS A 14 -2.06 -6.97 -4.41
CA LYS A 14 -1.03 -6.53 -5.37
C LYS A 14 -0.59 -5.08 -5.16
N TYR A 15 -1.50 -4.22 -4.70
CA TYR A 15 -1.28 -2.78 -4.65
C TYR A 15 -1.45 -2.22 -3.25
N ILE A 16 -0.89 -1.04 -3.04
CA ILE A 16 -0.89 -0.36 -1.75
C ILE A 16 -2.09 0.58 -1.66
N ASP A 17 -2.52 0.90 -0.44
CA ASP A 17 -3.53 1.94 -0.21
C ASP A 17 -2.91 3.34 -0.28
N LEU A 18 -3.11 4.04 -1.40
CA LEU A 18 -2.66 5.42 -1.66
C LEU A 18 -3.40 6.44 -0.78
N ALA A 19 -4.57 6.09 -0.24
CA ALA A 19 -5.29 6.91 0.73
C ALA A 19 -4.83 6.68 2.17
N SER A 20 -3.80 5.86 2.40
CA SER A 20 -3.28 5.62 3.75
C SER A 20 -2.66 6.88 4.36
N PRO A 21 -3.07 7.30 5.58
CA PRO A 21 -2.43 8.40 6.31
C PRO A 21 -0.93 8.20 6.54
N ARG A 22 -0.44 6.94 6.52
CA ARG A 22 0.99 6.63 6.61
C ARG A 22 1.81 7.14 5.42
N LEU A 23 1.16 7.40 4.29
CA LEU A 23 1.76 8.02 3.13
C LEU A 23 1.56 9.54 3.11
N GLY A 24 0.90 10.11 4.13
CA GLY A 24 0.55 11.53 4.18
C GLY A 24 -0.80 11.88 3.54
N ALA A 25 -1.65 10.88 3.27
CA ALA A 25 -2.99 11.10 2.76
C ALA A 25 -3.87 11.84 3.78
N GLU A 26 -4.81 12.65 3.28
CA GLU A 26 -5.68 13.48 4.10
C GLU A 26 -7.04 13.67 3.43
N VAL A 27 -8.12 13.70 4.22
CA VAL A 27 -9.45 14.09 3.74
C VAL A 27 -9.60 15.60 3.92
N THR A 28 -9.32 16.37 2.86
CA THR A 28 -9.15 17.83 2.92
C THR A 28 -10.46 18.60 2.94
N TYR A 29 -11.55 17.98 2.48
CA TYR A 29 -12.87 18.61 2.44
C TYR A 29 -14.01 17.59 2.55
N ALA A 30 -15.13 18.00 3.15
CA ALA A 30 -16.44 17.35 2.97
C ALA A 30 -17.53 18.41 2.90
N THR A 31 -18.59 18.15 2.13
CA THR A 31 -19.77 19.05 2.10
C THR A 31 -20.49 19.09 3.44
N ASP A 32 -20.48 17.97 4.16
CA ASP A 32 -21.09 17.83 5.47
C ASP A 32 -20.46 16.63 6.20
N ASP A 33 -20.01 16.83 7.44
CA ASP A 33 -19.42 15.82 8.32
C ASP A 33 -20.08 15.84 9.72
N PHE A 34 -21.37 16.15 9.76
CA PHE A 34 -22.09 16.44 11.00
C PHE A 34 -22.14 15.25 11.98
N PHE A 35 -22.51 14.05 11.53
CA PHE A 35 -22.67 12.90 12.42
C PHE A 35 -21.35 12.17 12.66
N ALA A 36 -20.46 12.14 11.67
CA ALA A 36 -19.14 11.56 11.86
C ALA A 36 -18.09 12.22 10.96
N ASP A 37 -16.94 12.51 11.58
CA ASP A 37 -15.85 13.29 10.97
C ASP A 37 -15.24 12.57 9.76
N LYS A 38 -15.11 13.31 8.65
CA LYS A 38 -14.57 12.81 7.37
C LYS A 38 -13.20 12.15 7.48
N SER A 39 -12.35 12.55 8.43
CA SER A 39 -10.99 12.00 8.59
C SER A 39 -10.97 10.50 8.89
N ARG A 40 -12.06 9.96 9.47
CA ARG A 40 -12.19 8.51 9.76
C ARG A 40 -12.30 7.66 8.51
N LEU A 41 -12.70 8.27 7.38
CA LEU A 41 -12.86 7.58 6.10
C LEU A 41 -11.58 6.85 5.66
N ILE A 42 -10.41 7.39 6.00
CA ILE A 42 -9.11 6.83 5.62
C ILE A 42 -8.36 6.20 6.80
N ASP A 43 -9.01 6.00 7.96
CA ASP A 43 -8.38 5.37 9.11
C ASP A 43 -7.92 3.94 8.74
N PRO A 44 -6.64 3.57 8.91
CA PRO A 44 -6.15 2.23 8.58
C PRO A 44 -6.81 1.09 9.34
N ALA A 45 -7.39 1.35 10.52
CA ALA A 45 -8.06 0.33 11.31
C ALA A 45 -9.41 -0.07 10.70
N GLU A 46 -9.79 -1.33 10.90
CA GLU A 46 -11.13 -1.81 10.59
C GLU A 46 -12.19 -1.02 11.37
N PRO A 47 -13.32 -0.66 10.74
CA PRO A 47 -14.42 0.02 11.41
C PRO A 47 -14.95 -0.76 12.61
N VAL A 48 -15.20 -0.05 13.72
CA VAL A 48 -15.81 -0.64 14.92
C VAL A 48 -17.18 -0.06 15.22
N PHE A 49 -18.09 -0.91 15.68
CA PHE A 49 -19.36 -0.48 16.25
C PHE A 49 -19.35 -0.58 17.77
N ILE A 50 -19.67 0.53 18.45
CA ILE A 50 -19.73 0.60 19.91
C ILE A 50 -21.17 0.91 20.31
N ALA A 51 -21.94 -0.12 20.70
CA ALA A 51 -23.39 -0.06 20.88
C ALA A 51 -23.90 1.08 21.78
N ASP A 52 -23.20 1.38 22.87
CA ASP A 52 -23.64 2.39 23.86
C ASP A 52 -22.94 3.75 23.71
N LYS A 53 -22.16 3.95 22.64
CA LYS A 53 -21.45 5.22 22.40
C LYS A 53 -22.28 6.18 21.55
N TYR A 54 -22.39 7.40 22.05
CA TYR A 54 -23.01 8.56 21.42
C TYR A 54 -22.08 9.76 21.60
N ASP A 55 -22.15 10.74 20.70
CA ASP A 55 -21.48 12.03 20.81
C ASP A 55 -22.51 13.17 20.76
N ASP A 56 -22.04 14.41 20.69
CA ASP A 56 -22.89 15.61 20.71
C ASP A 56 -23.85 15.69 19.51
N ASN A 57 -23.55 14.97 18.42
CA ASN A 57 -24.32 15.02 17.17
C ASN A 57 -25.16 13.76 16.95
N GLY A 58 -24.94 12.67 17.68
CA GLY A 58 -25.82 11.51 17.67
C GLY A 58 -25.13 10.20 18.02
N LYS A 59 -25.50 9.14 17.29
CA LYS A 59 -24.84 7.84 17.42
C LYS A 59 -23.41 7.99 16.93
N TRP A 60 -22.43 7.63 17.76
CA TRP A 60 -21.04 7.66 17.30
C TRP A 60 -20.84 6.55 16.26
N MET A 61 -20.41 6.95 15.06
CA MET A 61 -20.08 6.05 13.95
C MET A 61 -18.59 6.13 13.60
N ASP A 62 -18.02 4.96 13.31
CA ASP A 62 -16.63 4.83 12.87
C ASP A 62 -16.53 4.93 11.34
N GLY A 63 -16.75 6.15 10.84
CA GLY A 63 -16.74 6.49 9.42
C GLY A 63 -16.99 7.97 9.21
N TRP A 64 -17.23 8.34 7.96
CA TRP A 64 -17.79 9.65 7.60
C TRP A 64 -19.32 9.54 7.49
N GLU A 65 -20.08 10.46 8.06
CA GLU A 65 -21.54 10.48 7.94
C GLU A 65 -22.09 11.91 7.87
N SER A 66 -22.86 12.18 6.82
CA SER A 66 -23.52 13.47 6.60
C SER A 66 -24.96 13.52 7.14
N ARG A 67 -25.50 14.73 7.29
CA ARG A 67 -26.92 14.94 7.60
C ARG A 67 -27.80 14.43 6.47
N ARG A 68 -28.99 13.95 6.86
CA ARG A 68 -30.07 13.63 5.92
C ARG A 68 -30.39 14.82 5.01
N LYS A 69 -30.26 14.63 3.71
CA LYS A 69 -30.55 15.64 2.70
C LYS A 69 -32.06 15.77 2.53
N ARG A 70 -32.52 17.02 2.36
CA ARG A 70 -33.95 17.37 2.23
C ARG A 70 -34.28 18.07 0.90
N GLY A 71 -33.31 18.14 -0.01
CA GLY A 71 -33.43 18.79 -1.31
C GLY A 71 -32.60 18.05 -2.36
N GLU A 72 -32.54 18.60 -3.56
CA GLU A 72 -31.76 18.03 -4.66
C GLU A 72 -30.24 18.08 -4.37
N GLY A 73 -29.49 17.20 -5.01
CA GLY A 73 -28.04 17.12 -4.92
C GLY A 73 -27.54 15.90 -4.14
N TYR A 74 -26.27 15.93 -3.79
CA TYR A 74 -25.55 14.83 -3.15
C TYR A 74 -24.46 15.39 -2.23
N ASP A 75 -23.88 14.56 -1.38
CA ASP A 75 -22.72 14.93 -0.54
C ASP A 75 -21.44 14.34 -1.11
N PHE A 76 -20.31 15.01 -0.85
CA PHE A 76 -19.01 14.50 -1.28
C PHE A 76 -17.91 14.84 -0.29
N CYS A 77 -16.84 14.06 -0.33
CA CYS A 77 -15.58 14.37 0.33
C CYS A 77 -14.41 14.34 -0.66
N VAL A 78 -13.40 15.15 -0.40
CA VAL A 78 -12.16 15.22 -1.17
C VAL A 78 -11.04 14.59 -0.36
N VAL A 79 -10.35 13.63 -0.97
CA VAL A 79 -9.21 12.91 -0.40
C VAL A 79 -7.97 13.26 -1.20
N ARG A 80 -6.99 13.90 -0.57
CA ARG A 80 -5.63 14.01 -1.10
C ARG A 80 -4.90 12.70 -0.84
N LEU A 81 -4.44 12.06 -1.90
CA LEU A 81 -3.62 10.85 -1.79
C LEU A 81 -2.27 11.21 -1.17
N GLY A 82 -1.67 10.28 -0.44
CA GLY A 82 -0.37 10.52 0.18
C GLY A 82 0.72 10.76 -0.86
N LEU A 83 0.62 10.07 -2.00
CA LEU A 83 1.46 10.27 -3.17
C LEU A 83 0.64 10.16 -4.44
N PRO A 84 0.97 10.91 -5.51
CA PRO A 84 0.36 10.72 -6.80
C PRO A 84 0.56 9.29 -7.32
N GLY A 85 -0.48 8.71 -7.90
CA GLY A 85 -0.42 7.32 -8.33
C GLY A 85 -1.46 6.95 -9.37
N ILE A 86 -1.27 5.78 -9.97
CA ILE A 86 -2.27 5.16 -10.84
C ILE A 86 -3.17 4.28 -9.96
N ILE A 87 -4.48 4.50 -10.04
CA ILE A 87 -5.45 3.77 -9.24
C ILE A 87 -5.86 2.50 -9.98
N ARG A 88 -5.82 1.37 -9.28
CA ARG A 88 -6.10 0.03 -9.79
C ARG A 88 -7.37 -0.56 -9.21
N GLY A 89 -7.76 -0.11 -8.03
CA GLY A 89 -9.03 -0.48 -7.43
C GLY A 89 -9.38 0.38 -6.24
N VAL A 90 -10.63 0.32 -5.83
CA VAL A 90 -11.13 0.98 -4.62
C VAL A 90 -12.00 0.01 -3.82
N ASP A 91 -12.06 0.25 -2.52
CA ASP A 91 -13.07 -0.36 -1.63
C ASP A 91 -13.88 0.76 -0.97
N ILE A 92 -15.18 0.78 -1.23
CA ILE A 92 -16.13 1.66 -0.53
C ILE A 92 -16.79 0.81 0.55
N ASP A 93 -16.28 0.92 1.77
CA ASP A 93 -16.73 0.13 2.90
C ASP A 93 -17.86 0.84 3.65
N THR A 94 -18.97 0.15 3.85
CA THR A 94 -20.16 0.63 4.56
C THR A 94 -20.42 -0.15 5.86
N SER A 95 -19.41 -0.85 6.38
CA SER A 95 -19.47 -1.59 7.64
C SER A 95 -20.14 -0.78 8.75
N HIS A 96 -21.07 -1.43 9.45
CA HIS A 96 -21.91 -0.86 10.53
C HIS A 96 -22.94 0.19 10.10
N PHE A 97 -22.90 0.72 8.88
CA PHE A 97 -23.95 1.55 8.30
C PHE A 97 -25.04 0.66 7.70
N THR A 98 -25.94 0.15 8.55
CA THR A 98 -26.94 -0.87 8.15
C THR A 98 -28.22 -0.30 7.53
N GLY A 99 -28.55 0.96 7.84
CA GLY A 99 -29.73 1.65 7.29
C GLY A 99 -29.50 3.11 6.93
N ASN A 100 -28.34 3.65 7.28
CA ASN A 100 -27.89 5.01 7.05
C ASN A 100 -26.70 5.08 6.08
N TYR A 101 -26.42 4.02 5.32
CA TYR A 101 -25.48 4.05 4.20
C TYR A 101 -26.09 4.80 3.01
N PRO A 102 -25.27 5.44 2.15
CA PRO A 102 -25.77 6.04 0.93
C PRO A 102 -26.19 4.96 -0.08
N PRO A 103 -27.36 5.08 -0.72
CA PRO A 103 -27.81 4.14 -1.76
C PRO A 103 -26.84 3.93 -2.93
N ALA A 104 -26.06 4.95 -3.28
CA ALA A 104 -25.09 4.88 -4.36
C ALA A 104 -23.88 5.79 -4.10
N ALA A 105 -22.76 5.49 -4.78
CA ALA A 105 -21.57 6.33 -4.79
C ALA A 105 -20.86 6.31 -6.14
N SER A 106 -20.09 7.35 -6.42
CA SER A 106 -19.17 7.45 -7.57
C SER A 106 -17.85 8.06 -7.11
N ILE A 107 -16.80 7.94 -7.94
CA ILE A 107 -15.49 8.53 -7.64
C ILE A 107 -14.98 9.29 -8.86
N ASP A 108 -14.66 10.55 -8.62
CA ASP A 108 -13.90 11.38 -9.54
C ASP A 108 -12.46 11.53 -9.06
N ALA A 109 -11.54 11.83 -9.99
CA ALA A 109 -10.13 12.06 -9.71
C ALA A 109 -9.58 13.29 -10.43
N CYS A 110 -8.54 13.89 -9.87
CA CYS A 110 -7.77 14.95 -10.52
C CYS A 110 -6.28 14.89 -10.19
N LEU A 111 -5.47 15.48 -11.07
CA LEU A 111 -4.03 15.68 -10.87
C LEU A 111 -3.74 17.17 -10.84
N VAL A 112 -3.41 17.69 -9.66
CA VAL A 112 -3.10 19.10 -9.43
C VAL A 112 -1.89 19.23 -8.51
N ASP A 113 -1.15 20.33 -8.66
CA ASP A 113 -0.15 20.75 -7.69
C ASP A 113 -0.86 21.57 -6.60
N GLY A 114 -0.83 21.13 -5.34
CA GLY A 114 -1.57 21.77 -4.24
C GLY A 114 -2.96 21.17 -4.03
N GLU A 115 -3.94 22.00 -3.67
CA GLU A 115 -5.34 21.59 -3.44
C GLU A 115 -6.24 21.90 -4.65
N PRO A 116 -7.28 21.09 -4.91
CA PRO A 116 -8.33 21.41 -5.88
C PRO A 116 -9.05 22.73 -5.56
N ASP A 117 -9.44 23.44 -6.62
CA ASP A 117 -10.23 24.67 -6.59
C ASP A 117 -11.44 24.59 -7.54
N ASP A 118 -12.20 25.69 -7.65
CA ASP A 118 -13.40 25.79 -8.50
C ASP A 118 -13.10 25.62 -10.00
N THR A 119 -11.84 25.73 -10.42
CA THR A 119 -11.40 25.56 -11.81
C THR A 119 -10.92 24.14 -12.11
N THR A 120 -10.82 23.30 -11.09
CA THR A 120 -10.29 21.95 -11.20
C THR A 120 -11.20 21.05 -12.03
N VAL A 121 -10.62 20.43 -13.05
CA VAL A 121 -11.32 19.47 -13.90
C VAL A 121 -11.25 18.08 -13.26
N TRP A 122 -12.41 17.61 -12.81
CA TRP A 122 -12.60 16.28 -12.25
C TRP A 122 -12.89 15.27 -13.37
N THR A 123 -12.22 14.12 -13.33
CA THR A 123 -12.44 13.01 -14.26
C THR A 123 -13.12 11.86 -13.52
N GLU A 124 -14.28 11.42 -13.99
CA GLU A 124 -14.94 10.23 -13.44
C GLU A 124 -14.06 8.99 -13.68
N ILE A 125 -13.66 8.30 -12.60
CA ILE A 125 -12.89 7.06 -12.67
C ILE A 125 -13.71 5.84 -12.23
N LEU A 126 -14.77 6.06 -11.46
CA LEU A 126 -15.79 5.07 -11.13
C LEU A 126 -17.17 5.70 -11.33
N PRO A 127 -17.95 5.27 -12.34
CA PRO A 127 -19.33 5.71 -12.48
C PRO A 127 -20.18 5.28 -11.29
N SER A 128 -21.34 5.90 -11.13
CA SER A 128 -22.25 5.60 -10.01
C SER A 128 -22.55 4.11 -9.90
N VAL A 129 -22.27 3.54 -8.73
CA VAL A 129 -22.56 2.16 -8.34
C VAL A 129 -23.54 2.13 -7.17
N SER A 130 -24.38 1.11 -7.11
CA SER A 130 -25.26 0.89 -5.96
C SER A 130 -24.47 0.29 -4.79
N LEU A 131 -24.77 0.76 -3.59
CA LEU A 131 -24.19 0.24 -2.36
C LEU A 131 -25.22 -0.57 -1.57
N LYS A 132 -24.72 -1.43 -0.69
CA LYS A 132 -25.48 -2.16 0.33
C LYS A 132 -24.96 -1.73 1.69
N GLY A 133 -25.80 -1.76 2.70
CA GLY A 133 -25.34 -1.52 4.07
C GLY A 133 -24.48 -2.67 4.58
N ASP A 134 -23.55 -2.36 5.49
CA ASP A 134 -22.70 -3.33 6.16
C ASP A 134 -21.94 -4.24 5.18
N SER A 135 -21.30 -3.64 4.18
CA SER A 135 -20.65 -4.34 3.09
C SER A 135 -19.43 -3.61 2.53
N HIS A 136 -18.45 -4.39 2.09
CA HIS A 136 -17.34 -3.94 1.23
C HIS A 136 -17.77 -3.90 -0.23
N HIS A 137 -17.31 -2.90 -0.97
CA HIS A 137 -17.65 -2.70 -2.38
C HIS A 137 -16.36 -2.51 -3.18
N LEU A 138 -15.86 -3.63 -3.69
CA LEU A 138 -14.61 -3.70 -4.43
C LEU A 138 -14.83 -3.40 -5.91
N HIS A 139 -14.19 -2.35 -6.41
CA HIS A 139 -14.26 -1.94 -7.81
C HIS A 139 -12.88 -1.78 -8.42
N ALA A 140 -12.58 -2.55 -9.45
CA ALA A 140 -11.37 -2.37 -10.25
C ALA A 140 -11.48 -1.08 -11.09
N ILE A 141 -10.38 -0.34 -11.19
CA ILE A 141 -10.28 0.90 -11.96
C ILE A 141 -9.36 0.65 -13.15
N SER A 142 -9.88 0.82 -14.37
CA SER A 142 -9.15 0.57 -15.62
C SER A 142 -8.38 1.80 -16.12
N ASN A 143 -8.65 2.99 -15.58
CA ASN A 143 -8.00 4.22 -15.98
C ASN A 143 -6.52 4.21 -15.55
N ALA A 144 -5.60 4.37 -16.51
CA ALA A 144 -4.16 4.32 -16.28
C ALA A 144 -3.50 5.69 -16.05
N ALA A 145 -4.28 6.78 -15.96
CA ALA A 145 -3.76 8.09 -15.65
C ALA A 145 -3.29 8.19 -14.19
N THR A 146 -2.42 9.17 -13.92
CA THR A 146 -1.92 9.48 -12.59
C THR A 146 -2.84 10.49 -11.92
N TRP A 147 -3.16 10.27 -10.65
CA TRP A 147 -4.05 11.10 -9.86
C TRP A 147 -3.40 11.50 -8.54
N SER A 148 -3.77 12.67 -8.03
CA SER A 148 -3.33 13.23 -6.74
C SER A 148 -4.45 13.32 -5.72
N HIS A 149 -5.68 13.50 -6.19
CA HIS A 149 -6.86 13.66 -5.36
C HIS A 149 -8.00 12.81 -5.90
N LEU A 150 -8.87 12.39 -4.99
CA LEU A 150 -10.14 11.78 -5.26
C LEU A 150 -11.28 12.61 -4.68
N ARG A 151 -12.44 12.53 -5.32
CA ARG A 151 -13.71 12.99 -4.77
C ARG A 151 -14.67 11.81 -4.71
N LEU A 152 -14.99 11.36 -3.50
CA LEU A 152 -16.02 10.36 -3.27
C LEU A 152 -17.37 11.08 -3.18
N ASN A 153 -18.24 10.81 -4.15
CA ASN A 153 -19.60 11.35 -4.19
C ASN A 153 -20.56 10.30 -3.63
N ILE A 154 -21.43 10.66 -2.68
CA ILE A 154 -22.45 9.78 -2.07
C ILE A 154 -23.85 10.33 -2.34
N TYR A 155 -24.77 9.46 -2.80
CA TYR A 155 -26.06 9.89 -3.32
C TYR A 155 -27.23 9.36 -2.47
N PRO A 156 -28.12 10.24 -1.95
CA PRO A 156 -27.95 11.70 -1.80
C PRO A 156 -27.12 12.09 -0.56
N ASP A 157 -27.05 11.22 0.44
CA ASP A 157 -26.42 11.40 1.74
C ASP A 157 -26.27 10.04 2.43
N GLY A 158 -25.59 9.99 3.57
CA GLY A 158 -25.44 8.80 4.39
C GLY A 158 -24.03 8.69 4.96
N GLY A 159 -23.66 7.49 5.38
CA GLY A 159 -22.34 7.21 5.92
C GLY A 159 -21.56 6.10 5.23
N VAL A 160 -20.25 6.30 5.18
CA VAL A 160 -19.24 5.38 4.62
C VAL A 160 -18.17 5.18 5.68
N ALA A 161 -17.91 3.92 6.01
CA ALA A 161 -16.97 3.53 7.06
C ALA A 161 -15.53 3.76 6.64
N ARG A 162 -15.13 3.24 5.47
CA ARG A 162 -13.79 3.46 4.90
C ARG A 162 -13.82 3.67 3.39
N LEU A 163 -12.82 4.39 2.91
CA LEU A 163 -12.40 4.38 1.52
C LEU A 163 -10.96 3.87 1.46
N ARG A 164 -10.74 2.76 0.74
CA ARG A 164 -9.40 2.28 0.38
C ARG A 164 -9.14 2.54 -1.09
N VAL A 165 -7.94 3.00 -1.42
CA VAL A 165 -7.56 3.38 -2.79
C VAL A 165 -6.31 2.61 -3.18
N TYR A 166 -6.48 1.48 -3.84
CA TYR A 166 -5.38 0.59 -4.21
C TYR A 166 -4.73 1.04 -5.51
N GLY A 167 -3.42 1.26 -5.49
CA GLY A 167 -2.71 1.71 -6.68
C GLY A 167 -1.19 1.63 -6.62
N GLU A 168 -0.57 2.19 -7.66
CA GLU A 168 0.87 2.27 -7.84
C GLU A 168 1.34 3.71 -7.72
N VAL A 169 2.33 3.98 -6.87
CA VAL A 169 2.96 5.30 -6.77
C VAL A 169 3.60 5.67 -8.10
N GLN A 170 3.38 6.89 -8.56
CA GLN A 170 4.04 7.45 -9.74
C GLN A 170 5.08 8.47 -9.31
N CYS A 171 6.35 8.09 -9.44
CA CYS A 171 7.47 8.97 -9.15
C CYS A 171 7.93 9.71 -10.40
N HIS A 172 8.07 11.04 -10.30
CA HIS A 172 8.65 11.87 -11.36
C HIS A 172 10.18 11.77 -11.38
N TRP A 173 10.71 10.61 -11.75
CA TRP A 173 12.14 10.30 -11.76
C TRP A 173 13.01 11.27 -12.57
N ALA A 174 12.46 11.85 -13.65
CA ALA A 174 13.16 12.85 -14.45
C ALA A 174 13.50 14.14 -13.69
N ARG A 175 12.77 14.45 -12.61
CA ARG A 175 13.00 15.64 -11.75
C ARG A 175 13.97 15.36 -10.60
N ARG A 176 14.38 14.11 -10.40
CA ARG A 176 15.30 13.71 -9.31
C ARG A 176 16.75 13.99 -9.69
N ASP A 177 17.53 14.39 -8.70
CA ASP A 177 18.99 14.52 -8.83
C ASP A 177 19.60 13.12 -9.04
N PRO A 178 20.37 12.88 -10.12
CA PRO A 178 20.97 11.57 -10.37
C PRO A 178 22.00 11.13 -9.31
N ASP A 179 22.58 12.08 -8.58
CA ASP A 179 23.57 11.81 -7.54
C ASP A 179 22.94 11.64 -6.15
N GLU A 180 21.62 11.87 -6.02
CA GLU A 180 20.85 11.63 -4.80
C GLU A 180 20.95 10.15 -4.41
N ILE A 181 21.31 9.89 -3.15
CA ILE A 181 21.20 8.56 -2.56
C ILE A 181 19.77 8.41 -2.03
N ILE A 182 19.03 7.50 -2.63
CA ILE A 182 17.63 7.25 -2.31
C ILE A 182 17.41 5.78 -1.97
N ASP A 183 16.41 5.48 -1.14
CA ASP A 183 15.95 4.11 -0.97
C ASP A 183 15.16 3.66 -2.21
N LEU A 184 15.80 2.88 -3.07
CA LEU A 184 15.22 2.37 -4.31
C LEU A 184 14.11 1.35 -4.07
N ALA A 185 14.08 0.71 -2.88
CA ALA A 185 13.05 -0.24 -2.50
C ALA A 185 11.85 0.42 -1.82
N ALA A 186 11.96 1.69 -1.42
CA ALA A 186 10.91 2.36 -0.67
C ALA A 186 9.58 2.34 -1.42
N LEU A 187 8.52 2.02 -0.70
CA LEU A 187 7.15 2.07 -1.22
C LEU A 187 6.81 3.46 -1.74
N VAL A 188 7.26 4.52 -1.05
CA VAL A 188 7.07 5.92 -1.48
C VAL A 188 7.82 6.29 -2.75
N ASN A 189 8.79 5.46 -3.15
CA ASN A 189 9.50 5.57 -4.40
C ASN A 189 8.93 4.60 -5.46
N GLY A 190 7.85 3.87 -5.19
CA GLY A 190 7.26 2.91 -6.12
C GLY A 190 7.82 1.48 -6.01
N GLY A 191 8.55 1.17 -4.93
CA GLY A 191 8.94 -0.20 -4.63
C GLY A 191 7.72 -1.09 -4.33
N ARG A 192 7.75 -2.34 -4.82
CA ARG A 192 6.59 -3.27 -4.75
C ARG A 192 7.03 -4.69 -4.38
N GLY A 193 6.30 -5.31 -3.47
CA GLY A 193 6.37 -6.76 -3.25
C GLY A 193 5.74 -7.52 -4.43
N ILE A 194 6.47 -8.46 -5.00
CA ILE A 194 6.04 -9.22 -6.19
C ILE A 194 5.56 -10.63 -5.82
N ALA A 195 6.34 -11.31 -4.99
CA ALA A 195 6.03 -12.68 -4.55
C ALA A 195 6.80 -13.00 -3.27
N ALA A 196 6.35 -14.02 -2.54
CA ALA A 196 7.10 -14.60 -1.44
C ALA A 196 6.90 -16.11 -1.38
N SER A 197 7.81 -16.82 -0.72
CA SER A 197 7.65 -18.25 -0.43
C SER A 197 6.53 -18.53 0.55
N ASP A 198 6.29 -17.60 1.49
CA ASP A 198 5.32 -17.71 2.57
C ASP A 198 4.94 -16.30 3.05
N GLN A 199 3.69 -16.13 3.48
CA GLN A 199 3.14 -14.88 4.01
C GLN A 199 2.26 -15.19 5.23
N HIS A 200 2.80 -15.93 6.20
CA HIS A 200 2.04 -16.32 7.39
C HIS A 200 1.45 -15.11 8.13
N TYR A 201 2.24 -14.05 8.31
CA TYR A 201 1.74 -12.73 8.68
C TYR A 201 2.37 -11.64 7.83
N GLY A 202 1.50 -10.78 7.31
CA GLY A 202 1.91 -9.65 6.50
C GLY A 202 2.44 -10.00 5.11
N SER A 203 2.68 -8.97 4.30
CA SER A 203 3.14 -9.10 2.92
C SER A 203 4.50 -8.46 2.68
N PRO A 204 5.24 -8.86 1.63
CA PRO A 204 6.49 -8.22 1.24
C PRO A 204 6.40 -6.72 0.99
N SER A 205 5.21 -6.17 0.72
CA SER A 205 5.04 -4.73 0.56
C SER A 205 5.16 -3.97 1.89
N GLN A 206 4.86 -4.60 3.04
CA GLN A 206 4.94 -3.95 4.35
C GLN A 206 6.36 -3.60 4.76
N ILE A 207 7.34 -4.43 4.37
CA ILE A 207 8.76 -4.16 4.70
C ILE A 207 9.34 -2.98 3.91
N LEU A 208 8.58 -2.43 2.95
CA LEU A 208 8.94 -1.26 2.15
C LEU A 208 8.30 0.04 2.67
N ALA A 209 7.35 -0.07 3.61
CA ALA A 209 6.58 1.06 4.14
C ALA A 209 7.47 2.11 4.84
N PRO A 210 7.06 3.38 4.94
CA PRO A 210 7.83 4.42 5.66
C PRO A 210 8.10 4.10 7.13
N GLY A 211 9.13 4.76 7.67
CA GLY A 211 9.49 4.67 9.08
C GLY A 211 9.92 3.25 9.51
N ARG A 212 9.94 3.05 10.83
CA ARG A 212 10.15 1.76 11.47
C ARG A 212 8.81 1.08 11.74
N GLY A 213 8.79 -0.25 11.83
CA GLY A 213 7.58 -0.97 12.25
C GLY A 213 7.03 -0.45 13.57
N VAL A 214 5.71 -0.41 13.73
CA VAL A 214 5.06 -0.03 15.01
C VAL A 214 4.80 -1.23 15.93
N ASN A 215 4.72 -2.42 15.35
CA ASN A 215 4.62 -3.72 16.02
C ASN A 215 4.99 -4.85 15.02
N MET A 216 4.90 -6.12 15.42
CA MET A 216 5.22 -7.26 14.55
C MET A 216 4.29 -7.40 13.34
N GLY A 217 3.01 -7.03 13.48
CA GLY A 217 2.04 -7.05 12.38
C GLY A 217 2.31 -5.99 11.31
N ASP A 218 3.26 -5.09 11.56
CA ASP A 218 3.72 -4.08 10.63
C ASP A 218 5.00 -4.50 9.87
N GLY A 219 5.29 -5.80 9.80
CA GLY A 219 6.40 -6.38 9.03
C GLY A 219 5.95 -7.51 8.12
N TRP A 220 6.90 -8.30 7.64
CA TRP A 220 6.64 -9.58 6.95
C TRP A 220 7.21 -10.71 7.80
N GLU A 221 6.39 -11.70 8.10
CA GLU A 221 6.74 -12.89 8.89
C GLU A 221 6.29 -14.16 8.18
N THR A 222 7.18 -15.15 8.16
CA THR A 222 6.91 -16.47 7.60
C THR A 222 6.62 -17.51 8.68
N ARG A 223 5.95 -18.58 8.29
CA ARG A 223 5.75 -19.74 9.16
C ARG A 223 7.10 -20.34 9.55
N ARG A 224 7.13 -20.99 10.72
CA ARG A 224 8.30 -21.79 11.12
C ARG A 224 8.58 -22.89 10.09
N ARG A 225 9.80 -22.91 9.56
CA ARG A 225 10.26 -23.88 8.58
C ARG A 225 10.93 -25.05 9.30
N ARG A 226 10.65 -26.28 8.86
CA ARG A 226 11.26 -27.52 9.39
C ARG A 226 11.94 -28.35 8.32
N GLU A 227 11.97 -27.82 7.10
CA GLU A 227 12.57 -28.39 5.92
C GLU A 227 13.81 -27.58 5.49
N PRO A 228 14.79 -28.20 4.80
CA PRO A 228 15.95 -27.47 4.29
C PRO A 228 15.57 -26.25 3.41
N GLY A 229 16.46 -25.26 3.40
CA GLY A 229 16.30 -24.04 2.61
C GLY A 229 15.99 -22.81 3.46
N ASN A 230 15.37 -21.83 2.81
CA ASN A 230 15.08 -20.52 3.38
C ASN A 230 13.75 -19.99 2.84
N ASP A 231 13.17 -19.02 3.53
CA ASP A 231 12.10 -18.20 2.98
C ASP A 231 12.63 -16.97 2.25
N TRP A 232 11.85 -16.47 1.30
CA TRP A 232 12.27 -15.38 0.43
C TRP A 232 11.11 -14.49 0.01
N ALA A 233 11.42 -13.25 -0.33
CA ALA A 233 10.52 -12.30 -0.96
C ALA A 233 11.20 -11.64 -2.17
N LEU A 234 10.43 -11.44 -3.23
CA LEU A 234 10.80 -10.71 -4.44
C LEU A 234 10.24 -9.31 -4.38
N ILE A 235 11.08 -8.33 -4.69
CA ILE A 235 10.75 -6.92 -4.66
C ILE A 235 11.19 -6.30 -5.98
N ALA A 236 10.29 -5.54 -6.61
CA ALA A 236 10.63 -4.61 -7.67
C ALA A 236 11.01 -3.27 -7.05
N LEU A 237 12.13 -2.71 -7.50
CA LEU A 237 12.56 -1.37 -7.12
C LEU A 237 11.70 -0.33 -7.85
N GLY A 238 11.51 0.83 -7.23
CA GLY A 238 10.78 1.94 -7.83
C GLY A 238 11.44 2.52 -9.08
N HIS A 239 12.78 2.36 -9.16
CA HIS A 239 13.57 2.67 -10.33
C HIS A 239 14.78 1.74 -10.39
N PRO A 240 15.23 1.31 -11.59
CA PRO A 240 16.53 0.66 -11.72
C PRO A 240 17.65 1.55 -11.17
N GLY A 241 18.57 0.96 -10.42
CA GLY A 241 19.64 1.71 -9.77
C GLY A 241 20.77 0.85 -9.24
N ALA A 242 21.87 1.50 -8.88
CA ALA A 242 23.03 0.86 -8.28
C ALA A 242 22.96 1.05 -6.76
N VAL A 243 22.79 -0.06 -6.03
CA VAL A 243 22.72 -0.09 -4.57
C VAL A 243 24.13 0.01 -3.97
N SER A 244 24.29 0.88 -2.99
CA SER A 244 25.55 1.08 -2.26
C SER A 244 25.43 0.82 -0.75
N LYS A 245 24.20 0.85 -0.21
CA LYS A 245 23.93 0.60 1.20
C LYS A 245 22.62 -0.14 1.37
N ILE A 246 22.60 -1.10 2.28
CA ILE A 246 21.44 -1.92 2.59
C ILE A 246 21.13 -1.80 4.09
N GLU A 247 19.85 -1.71 4.40
CA GLU A 247 19.35 -1.76 5.77
C GLU A 247 18.36 -2.91 5.91
N VAL A 248 18.55 -3.76 6.92
CA VAL A 248 17.57 -4.78 7.32
C VAL A 248 17.21 -4.53 8.78
N ASP A 249 15.96 -4.20 9.05
CA ASP A 249 15.46 -3.95 10.40
C ASP A 249 14.61 -5.13 10.86
N THR A 250 14.90 -5.65 12.05
CA THR A 250 14.14 -6.72 12.73
C THR A 250 13.27 -6.17 13.87
N ALA A 251 12.89 -4.89 13.82
CA ALA A 251 12.04 -4.24 14.82
C ALA A 251 10.87 -5.12 15.27
N HIS A 252 10.67 -5.24 16.58
CA HIS A 252 9.65 -6.07 17.21
C HIS A 252 9.78 -7.59 17.06
N PHE A 253 10.61 -8.10 16.14
CA PHE A 253 10.90 -9.53 16.02
C PHE A 253 11.97 -9.93 17.04
N LYS A 254 11.52 -10.35 18.22
CA LYS A 254 12.40 -10.63 19.37
C LYS A 254 12.79 -12.11 19.49
N GLY A 255 11.82 -12.99 19.27
CA GLY A 255 12.01 -14.45 19.36
C GLY A 255 11.93 -15.16 18.01
N ASN A 256 11.54 -14.45 16.96
CA ASN A 256 11.24 -14.96 15.63
C ASN A 256 11.83 -14.09 14.51
N TYR A 257 12.89 -13.33 14.80
CA TYR A 257 13.73 -12.76 13.74
C TYR A 257 14.48 -13.90 13.04
N PRO A 258 14.79 -13.77 11.74
CA PRO A 258 15.61 -14.75 11.06
C PRO A 258 17.04 -14.73 11.59
N ASP A 259 17.68 -15.89 11.68
CA ASP A 259 19.06 -16.00 12.15
C ASP A 259 20.00 -15.17 11.24
N ARG A 260 19.71 -15.20 9.94
CA ARG A 260 20.52 -14.59 8.88
C ARG A 260 19.68 -14.11 7.72
N CYS A 261 20.25 -13.22 6.90
CA CYS A 261 19.69 -12.87 5.60
C CYS A 261 20.75 -12.82 4.50
N SER A 262 20.32 -12.91 3.25
CA SER A 262 21.13 -12.61 2.07
C SER A 262 20.26 -11.96 1.01
N ILE A 263 20.87 -11.24 0.06
CA ILE A 263 20.12 -10.57 -1.01
C ILE A 263 20.77 -10.86 -2.37
N GLN A 264 19.96 -11.26 -3.34
CA GLN A 264 20.34 -11.26 -4.76
C GLN A 264 19.64 -10.11 -5.49
N GLY A 265 20.21 -9.68 -6.61
CA GLY A 265 19.62 -8.65 -7.45
C GLY A 265 19.88 -8.86 -8.94
N ALA A 266 18.98 -8.33 -9.77
CA ALA A 266 19.13 -8.33 -11.22
C ALA A 266 18.44 -7.14 -11.88
N LEU A 267 18.97 -6.75 -13.05
CA LEU A 267 18.25 -5.95 -14.02
C LEU A 267 17.39 -6.89 -14.87
N VAL A 268 16.08 -6.86 -14.64
CA VAL A 268 15.11 -7.73 -15.31
C VAL A 268 14.65 -7.02 -16.58
N THR A 269 14.84 -7.65 -17.73
CA THR A 269 14.47 -7.10 -19.05
C THR A 269 13.24 -7.77 -19.65
N GLY A 270 12.68 -8.80 -19.00
CA GLY A 270 11.51 -9.53 -19.47
C GLY A 270 11.12 -10.69 -18.55
N GLY A 271 9.92 -11.22 -18.78
CA GLY A 271 9.34 -12.29 -17.98
C GLY A 271 7.95 -11.94 -17.47
N THR A 272 7.35 -12.89 -16.75
CA THR A 272 6.12 -12.71 -15.99
C THR A 272 6.46 -12.78 -14.50
N GLU A 273 5.59 -12.29 -13.62
CA GLU A 273 5.80 -12.40 -12.16
C GLU A 273 6.10 -13.85 -11.74
N GLN A 274 5.39 -14.81 -12.33
CA GLN A 274 5.64 -16.23 -12.10
C GLN A 274 7.03 -16.68 -12.56
N SER A 275 7.52 -16.20 -13.71
CA SER A 275 8.85 -16.60 -14.19
C SER A 275 9.97 -15.92 -13.40
N LEU A 276 9.72 -14.77 -12.75
CA LEU A 276 10.68 -14.12 -11.85
C LEU A 276 11.03 -14.99 -10.65
N VAL A 277 10.10 -15.80 -10.14
CA VAL A 277 10.37 -16.76 -9.05
C VAL A 277 11.51 -17.70 -9.42
N THR A 278 11.47 -18.30 -10.61
CA THR A 278 12.53 -19.20 -11.09
C THR A 278 13.79 -18.43 -11.48
N GLN A 279 13.68 -17.30 -12.18
CA GLN A 279 14.84 -16.50 -12.57
C GLN A 279 15.66 -16.02 -11.37
N SER A 280 14.98 -15.62 -10.29
CA SER A 280 15.61 -15.08 -9.10
C SER A 280 16.54 -16.05 -8.36
N MET A 281 16.39 -17.35 -8.59
CA MET A 281 17.31 -18.38 -8.07
C MET A 281 18.73 -18.26 -8.64
N PHE A 282 18.88 -17.58 -9.79
CA PHE A 282 20.14 -17.43 -10.52
C PHE A 282 20.64 -15.98 -10.55
N TRP A 283 19.99 -15.07 -9.82
CA TRP A 283 20.43 -13.67 -9.73
C TRP A 283 21.76 -13.53 -9.01
N LYS A 284 22.48 -12.46 -9.33
CA LYS A 284 23.79 -12.18 -8.73
C LYS A 284 23.61 -11.84 -7.25
N THR A 285 24.51 -12.31 -6.40
CA THR A 285 24.55 -11.95 -4.98
C THR A 285 24.88 -10.46 -4.82
N LEU A 286 23.94 -9.69 -4.27
CA LEU A 286 24.12 -8.30 -3.88
C LEU A 286 24.66 -8.20 -2.45
N LEU A 287 24.11 -8.99 -1.54
CA LEU A 287 24.54 -9.10 -0.15
C LEU A 287 24.76 -10.58 0.19
N PRO A 288 26.00 -11.02 0.47
CA PRO A 288 26.24 -12.38 0.95
C PRO A 288 25.61 -12.57 2.34
N GLU A 289 25.48 -13.81 2.79
CA GLU A 289 24.82 -14.14 4.05
C GLU A 289 25.37 -13.34 5.27
N GLN A 290 24.50 -12.59 5.92
CA GLN A 290 24.79 -11.78 7.11
C GLN A 290 23.99 -12.27 8.32
N LYS A 291 24.64 -12.24 9.50
CA LYS A 291 23.98 -12.52 10.77
C LYS A 291 23.05 -11.37 11.15
N LEU A 292 21.86 -11.71 11.63
CA LEU A 292 20.92 -10.75 12.19
C LEU A 292 20.78 -10.95 13.70
N SER A 293 20.19 -9.96 14.35
CA SER A 293 19.89 -9.93 15.78
C SER A 293 18.46 -9.45 16.01
N MET A 294 17.92 -9.73 17.19
CA MET A 294 16.56 -9.33 17.57
C MET A 294 16.41 -7.80 17.66
N ASP A 295 15.28 -7.29 17.17
CA ASP A 295 14.83 -5.91 17.40
C ASP A 295 15.87 -4.82 17.07
N ALA A 296 16.61 -5.01 15.98
CA ALA A 296 17.77 -4.20 15.63
C ALA A 296 17.79 -3.77 14.16
N ILE A 297 18.42 -2.63 13.91
CA ILE A 297 18.69 -2.13 12.56
C ILE A 297 20.11 -2.56 12.16
N HIS A 298 20.20 -3.29 11.05
CA HIS A 298 21.46 -3.80 10.51
C HIS A 298 21.79 -3.01 9.25
N HIS A 299 22.95 -2.36 9.23
CA HIS A 299 23.43 -1.60 8.09
C HIS A 299 24.59 -2.34 7.44
N PHE A 300 24.54 -2.46 6.12
CA PHE A 300 25.57 -3.10 5.32
C PHE A 300 26.01 -2.13 4.21
N GLU A 301 27.31 -1.88 4.15
CA GLU A 301 27.93 -1.02 3.14
C GLU A 301 29.16 -1.72 2.55
N ALA A 302 30.06 -2.18 3.42
CA ALA A 302 31.28 -2.87 3.00
C ALA A 302 31.00 -4.26 2.41
N GLU A 303 29.92 -4.91 2.84
CA GLU A 303 29.51 -6.25 2.41
C GLU A 303 28.78 -6.24 1.06
N VAL A 304 28.26 -5.07 0.65
CA VAL A 304 27.47 -4.90 -0.57
C VAL A 304 28.37 -5.09 -1.79
N GLN A 305 28.02 -6.07 -2.62
CA GLN A 305 28.76 -6.37 -3.84
C GLN A 305 28.34 -5.46 -4.98
N SER A 306 29.30 -4.92 -5.73
CA SER A 306 29.01 -4.13 -6.92
C SER A 306 28.62 -5.05 -8.08
N ILE A 307 27.32 -5.19 -8.31
CA ILE A 307 26.75 -6.03 -9.39
C ILE A 307 26.19 -5.24 -10.57
N GLY A 308 26.39 -3.92 -10.57
CA GLY A 308 25.81 -2.96 -11.51
C GLY A 308 24.36 -2.58 -11.17
N PRO A 309 23.67 -1.86 -12.07
CA PRO A 309 22.27 -1.52 -11.90
C PRO A 309 21.39 -2.76 -11.76
N ILE A 310 20.44 -2.70 -10.84
CA ILE A 310 19.41 -3.70 -10.64
C ILE A 310 18.04 -3.04 -10.62
N SER A 311 17.01 -3.81 -10.93
CA SER A 311 15.60 -3.40 -10.92
C SER A 311 14.77 -4.21 -9.94
N HIS A 312 15.28 -5.37 -9.52
CA HIS A 312 14.60 -6.28 -8.62
C HIS A 312 15.61 -6.89 -7.66
N VAL A 313 15.13 -7.24 -6.47
CA VAL A 313 15.88 -8.02 -5.48
C VAL A 313 15.09 -9.21 -5.00
N ARG A 314 15.83 -10.22 -4.57
CA ARG A 314 15.36 -11.34 -3.78
C ARG A 314 16.00 -11.25 -2.42
N ILE A 315 15.23 -10.96 -1.38
CA ILE A 315 15.70 -11.11 0.00
C ILE A 315 15.42 -12.53 0.45
N ASN A 316 16.41 -13.16 1.07
CA ASN A 316 16.29 -14.46 1.71
C ASN A 316 16.43 -14.27 3.22
N ILE A 317 15.51 -14.83 3.98
CA ILE A 317 15.57 -14.92 5.44
C ILE A 317 15.78 -16.38 5.82
N ILE A 318 16.75 -16.65 6.70
CA ILE A 318 17.30 -18.01 6.88
C ILE A 318 17.16 -18.43 8.35
N PRO A 319 16.57 -19.60 8.64
CA PRO A 319 15.78 -20.44 7.72
C PRO A 319 14.38 -19.87 7.43
N ASP A 320 13.86 -19.07 8.35
CA ASP A 320 12.53 -18.44 8.36
C ASP A 320 12.53 -17.29 9.39
N GLY A 321 11.41 -16.59 9.56
CA GLY A 321 11.23 -15.59 10.61
C GLY A 321 10.54 -14.33 10.07
N GLY A 322 10.72 -13.21 10.77
CA GLY A 322 10.18 -11.93 10.35
C GLY A 322 11.17 -10.78 10.36
N ILE A 323 10.98 -9.86 9.41
CA ILE A 323 11.70 -8.59 9.33
C ILE A 323 10.69 -7.45 9.27
N SER A 324 11.08 -6.32 9.85
CA SER A 324 10.27 -5.10 9.87
C SER A 324 10.45 -4.27 8.62
N ARG A 325 11.70 -4.01 8.20
CA ARG A 325 11.99 -3.16 7.03
C ARG A 325 13.16 -3.66 6.22
N LEU A 326 13.11 -3.36 4.92
CA LEU A 326 14.23 -3.43 3.99
C LEU A 326 14.40 -2.08 3.31
N ARG A 327 15.62 -1.55 3.33
CA ARG A 327 16.02 -0.36 2.57
C ARG A 327 17.17 -0.69 1.65
N LEU A 328 17.11 -0.21 0.41
CA LEU A 328 18.16 -0.36 -0.60
C LEU A 328 18.58 1.01 -1.11
N PHE A 329 19.52 1.62 -0.39
CA PHE A 329 20.01 2.95 -0.72
C PHE A 329 20.99 2.89 -1.88
N GLY A 330 20.76 3.74 -2.88
CA GLY A 330 21.57 3.78 -4.08
C GLY A 330 21.24 4.96 -4.98
N ARG A 331 21.88 5.00 -6.14
CA ARG A 331 21.61 5.99 -7.19
C ARG A 331 20.80 5.38 -8.30
N ILE A 332 19.90 6.17 -8.89
CA ILE A 332 19.15 5.75 -10.08
C ILE A 332 20.10 5.54 -11.26
N ALA A 333 19.84 4.50 -12.04
CA ALA A 333 20.47 4.33 -13.35
C ALA A 333 19.72 5.20 -14.38
N ARG A 334 20.45 5.80 -15.32
CA ARG A 334 19.86 6.60 -16.41
C ARG A 334 20.15 5.99 -17.77
#